data_AF-A0A929CB77-F1
#
_entry.id   AF-A0A929CB77-F1
#
_cell.length_a   1.000
_cell.length_b   1.000
_cell.length_c   1.000
_cell.angle_alpha   90.00
_cell.angle_beta   90.00
_cell.angle_gamma   90.00
#
_symmetry.space_group_name_H-M   'P 1'
#
loop_
_entity.id
_entity.type
_entity.pdbx_description
1 polymer ?
#
loop_
_entity_poly.entity_id
_entity_poly.type
_entity_poly.pdbx_seq_one_letter_code
_entity_poly.pdbx_strand_id
1 'polypeptide(L)'
;MAKLYGLGASVVILGALFKINHYAGADIMLIVGLGTESLIFFFSAFEPPHVEPDWSLVYPELAGMYHDGSEKRPTAELDDMLSDAKIGPELIESLGSGLRKMSDNAAKIADMTDAGVVTNEYVGNLKNAAASAAELNISYKTTAGALEGLAESAKALDFTSSDSQAYTGELRRISGNLEALNAAYELQLQATNQQAESSARFQQTYEAFLENLGASSEKTLAYKEQLDTLTDRVAALNKVYGNMLNAMSQNA
;
A
#
# COMPACT_ATOMS: atom_id res chain seq x y z
N MET A 1 52.82 -16.12 -2.60
CA MET A 1 52.89 -14.64 -2.51
C MET A 1 51.88 -14.03 -1.54
N ALA A 2 50.72 -14.66 -1.26
CA ALA A 2 49.76 -14.17 -0.26
C ALA A 2 50.34 -13.82 1.13
N LYS A 3 51.33 -14.59 1.60
CA LYS A 3 52.02 -14.31 2.89
C LYS A 3 52.86 -13.03 2.85
N LEU A 4 53.39 -12.63 1.68
CA LEU A 4 54.20 -11.42 1.52
C LEU A 4 53.34 -10.16 1.65
N TYR A 5 52.17 -10.15 1.00
CA TYR A 5 51.18 -9.06 1.11
C TYR A 5 50.65 -8.94 2.55
N GLY A 6 50.30 -10.07 3.19
CA GLY A 6 49.81 -10.05 4.58
C GLY A 6 50.87 -9.57 5.58
N LEU A 7 52.14 -9.98 5.41
CA LEU A 7 53.23 -9.51 6.25
C LEU A 7 53.53 -8.02 6.00
N GLY A 8 53.53 -7.55 4.76
CA GLY A 8 53.69 -6.13 4.43
C GLY A 8 52.60 -5.25 5.02
N ALA A 9 51.34 -5.62 4.80
CA ALA A 9 50.19 -4.91 5.35
C ALA A 9 50.25 -4.82 6.88
N SER A 10 50.74 -5.87 7.56
CA SER A 10 50.90 -5.83 9.02
C SER A 10 51.92 -4.77 9.48
N VAL A 11 53.02 -4.57 8.76
CA VAL A 11 54.03 -3.55 9.07
C VAL A 11 53.49 -2.15 8.81
N VAL A 12 52.71 -1.96 7.75
CA VAL A 12 52.03 -0.69 7.43
C VAL A 12 51.03 -0.31 8.50
N ILE A 13 50.18 -1.26 8.93
CA ILE A 13 49.17 -1.04 9.97
C ILE A 13 49.85 -0.68 11.30
N LEU A 14 50.96 -1.33 11.65
CA LEU A 14 51.74 -0.98 12.84
C LEU A 14 52.35 0.43 12.75
N GLY A 15 52.85 0.83 11.58
CA GLY A 15 53.33 2.19 11.34
C GLY A 15 52.23 3.25 11.50
N ALA A 16 51.05 3.00 10.94
CA ALA A 16 49.89 3.87 11.12
C ALA A 16 49.45 3.95 12.58
N LEU A 17 49.43 2.81 13.29
CA LEU A 17 49.07 2.73 14.72
C LEU A 17 50.00 3.59 15.59
N PHE A 18 51.31 3.52 15.34
CA PHE A 18 52.30 4.31 16.07
C PHE A 18 52.14 5.81 15.80
N LYS A 19 51.81 6.19 14.56
CA LYS A 19 51.55 7.58 14.20
C LYS A 19 50.31 8.14 14.88
N ILE A 20 49.22 7.37 14.98
CA ILE A 20 47.98 7.79 15.64
C ILE A 20 48.18 7.93 17.15
N ASN A 21 48.88 6.99 17.80
CA ASN A 21 49.09 7.00 19.25
C ASN A 21 50.28 7.85 19.72
N HIS A 22 50.98 8.51 18.80
CA HIS A 22 52.12 9.40 19.11
C HIS A 22 53.23 8.71 19.94
N TYR A 23 53.49 7.42 19.68
CA TYR A 23 54.56 6.70 20.35
C TYR A 23 55.96 7.20 19.90
N ALA A 24 56.95 7.06 20.77
CA ALA A 24 58.33 7.44 20.44
C ALA A 24 58.83 6.65 19.22
N GLY A 25 59.34 7.35 18.21
CA GLY A 25 59.77 6.74 16.94
C GLY A 25 58.66 6.53 15.91
N ALA A 26 57.48 7.10 16.09
CA ALA A 26 56.34 6.95 15.18
C ALA A 26 56.65 7.31 13.72
N ASP A 27 57.42 8.37 13.47
CA ASP A 27 57.78 8.77 12.10
C ASP A 27 58.67 7.74 11.41
N ILE A 28 59.60 7.14 12.15
CA ILE A 28 60.50 6.11 11.63
C ILE A 28 59.69 4.85 11.29
N MET A 29 58.78 4.44 12.18
CA MET A 29 57.93 3.27 11.95
C MET A 29 56.98 3.46 10.76
N LEU A 30 56.46 4.68 10.57
CA LEU A 30 55.61 5.03 9.42
C LEU A 30 56.39 4.99 8.11
N ILE A 31 57.62 5.51 8.08
CA ILE A 31 58.50 5.44 6.91
C ILE A 31 58.81 3.99 6.53
N VAL A 32 59.10 3.14 7.52
CA VAL A 32 59.34 1.70 7.30
C VAL A 32 58.09 1.00 6.76
N GLY A 33 56.91 1.30 7.33
CA GLY A 33 55.63 0.77 6.84
C GLY A 33 55.37 1.14 5.39
N LEU A 34 55.34 2.43 5.07
CA LEU A 34 55.06 2.92 3.71
C LEU A 34 56.15 2.49 2.70
N GLY A 35 57.41 2.41 3.13
CA GLY A 35 58.50 1.89 2.30
C GLY A 35 58.33 0.40 1.97
N THR A 36 57.85 -0.40 2.92
CA THR A 36 57.53 -1.81 2.71
C THR A 36 56.38 -1.97 1.71
N GLU A 37 55.33 -1.14 1.82
CA GLU A 37 54.18 -1.16 0.91
C GLU A 37 54.57 -0.81 -0.53
N SER A 38 55.41 0.22 -0.70
CA SER A 38 55.91 0.65 -2.02
C SER A 38 56.67 -0.48 -2.74
N LEU A 39 57.49 -1.24 -2.02
CA LEU A 39 58.21 -2.39 -2.59
C LEU A 39 57.26 -3.52 -2.98
N ILE A 40 56.24 -3.79 -2.17
CA ILE A 40 55.24 -4.83 -2.46
C ILE A 40 54.41 -4.47 -3.69
N PHE A 41 53.96 -3.22 -3.81
CA PHE A 41 53.26 -2.74 -5.00
C PHE A 41 54.13 -2.78 -6.26
N PHE A 42 55.43 -2.51 -6.14
CA PHE A 42 56.32 -2.63 -7.28
C PHE A 42 56.39 -4.06 -7.81
N PHE A 43 56.47 -5.05 -6.91
CA PHE A 43 56.51 -6.46 -7.31
C PHE A 43 55.14 -7.03 -7.71
N SER A 44 54.03 -6.46 -7.23
CA SER A 44 52.67 -6.89 -7.62
C SER A 44 52.37 -6.63 -9.09
N ALA A 45 52.97 -5.60 -9.69
CA ALA A 45 52.84 -5.29 -11.11
C ALA A 45 53.41 -6.38 -12.04
N PHE A 46 54.26 -7.27 -11.51
CA PHE A 46 54.83 -8.40 -12.25
C PHE A 46 54.12 -9.73 -11.97
N GLU A 47 53.07 -9.74 -11.15
CA GLU A 47 52.25 -10.93 -10.97
C GLU A 47 51.21 -11.06 -12.10
N PRO A 48 51.03 -12.27 -12.66
CA PRO A 48 49.97 -12.51 -13.64
C PRO A 48 48.61 -12.22 -13.01
N PRO A 49 47.66 -11.62 -13.76
CA PRO A 49 46.35 -11.27 -13.25
C PRO A 49 45.67 -12.50 -12.67
N HIS A 50 45.09 -12.38 -11.47
CA HIS A 50 44.38 -13.47 -10.82
C HIS A 50 43.21 -13.90 -11.72
N VAL A 51 43.28 -15.13 -12.23
CA VAL A 51 42.19 -15.73 -12.98
C VAL A 51 41.04 -15.96 -12.01
N GLU A 52 39.94 -15.24 -12.19
CA GLU A 52 38.76 -15.43 -11.35
C GLU A 52 38.24 -16.86 -11.56
N PRO A 53 37.92 -17.60 -10.48
CA PRO A 53 37.33 -18.93 -10.61
C PRO A 53 36.07 -18.88 -11.47
N ASP A 54 35.91 -19.86 -12.35
CA ASP A 54 34.75 -19.91 -13.26
C ASP A 54 33.47 -20.26 -12.47
N TRP A 55 32.76 -19.22 -12.05
CA TRP A 55 31.52 -19.33 -11.28
C TRP A 55 30.35 -19.91 -12.10
N SER A 56 30.50 -20.04 -13.43
CA SER A 56 29.48 -20.63 -14.31
C SER A 56 29.25 -22.12 -14.05
N LEU A 57 30.23 -22.82 -13.44
CA LEU A 57 30.07 -24.21 -13.01
C LEU A 57 29.08 -24.38 -11.86
N VAL A 58 28.83 -23.32 -11.08
CA VAL A 58 27.99 -23.35 -9.86
C VAL A 58 26.69 -22.57 -10.07
N TYR A 59 26.71 -21.52 -10.87
CA TYR A 59 25.54 -20.71 -11.22
C TYR A 59 25.41 -20.61 -12.75
N PRO A 60 24.61 -21.49 -13.38
CA PRO A 60 24.49 -21.53 -14.84
C PRO A 60 23.85 -20.27 -15.43
N GLU A 61 23.17 -19.44 -14.63
CA GLU A 61 22.62 -18.14 -15.05
C GLU A 61 23.68 -17.07 -15.36
N LEU A 62 24.95 -17.30 -14.98
CA LEU A 62 26.09 -16.43 -15.33
C LEU A 62 26.88 -16.94 -16.55
N ALA A 63 26.52 -18.11 -17.09
CA ALA A 63 27.16 -18.69 -18.25
C ALA A 63 26.80 -17.88 -19.51
N GLY A 64 27.77 -17.13 -20.02
CA GLY A 64 27.61 -16.31 -21.23
C GLY A 64 28.09 -14.86 -21.07
N MET A 65 28.19 -14.35 -19.84
CA MET A 65 28.67 -12.98 -19.57
C MET A 65 30.19 -12.83 -19.69
N TYR A 66 30.93 -13.93 -19.85
CA TYR A 66 32.39 -13.96 -19.85
C TYR A 66 33.03 -14.42 -21.18
N HIS A 67 32.22 -14.68 -22.22
CA HIS A 67 32.76 -15.03 -23.54
C HIS A 67 32.92 -13.78 -24.41
N ASP A 68 34.14 -13.25 -24.36
CA ASP A 68 34.93 -12.69 -25.46
C ASP A 68 34.19 -12.05 -26.66
N GLY A 69 34.26 -10.73 -26.73
CA GLY A 69 34.98 -10.10 -27.84
C GLY A 69 34.32 -10.01 -29.21
N SER A 70 33.00 -10.16 -29.34
CA SER A 70 32.32 -9.78 -30.59
C SER A 70 31.32 -8.64 -30.34
N GLU A 71 31.61 -7.47 -30.91
CA GLU A 71 30.70 -6.33 -31.01
C GLU A 71 29.36 -6.76 -31.61
N LYS A 72 28.40 -7.14 -30.75
CA LYS A 72 27.01 -7.31 -31.15
C LYS A 72 26.34 -5.95 -31.13
N ARG A 73 25.56 -5.66 -32.18
CA ARG A 73 24.91 -4.37 -32.36
C ARG A 73 23.93 -4.13 -31.19
N PRO A 74 23.85 -2.91 -30.61
CA PRO A 74 23.01 -2.62 -29.44
C PRO A 74 21.52 -2.97 -29.59
N THR A 75 21.02 -3.04 -30.84
CA THR A 75 19.65 -3.45 -31.13
C THR A 75 19.40 -4.93 -30.91
N ALA A 76 20.41 -5.78 -31.13
CA ALA A 76 20.31 -7.21 -30.85
C ALA A 76 20.41 -7.46 -29.34
N GLU A 77 21.18 -6.65 -28.62
CA GLU A 77 21.29 -6.72 -27.16
C GLU A 77 20.01 -6.23 -26.47
N LEU A 78 19.34 -5.19 -27.01
CA LEU A 78 18.00 -4.78 -26.56
C LEU A 78 16.94 -5.84 -26.85
N ASP A 79 16.97 -6.47 -28.03
CA ASP A 79 16.01 -7.53 -28.40
C ASP A 79 16.24 -8.80 -27.55
N ASP A 80 17.51 -9.15 -27.30
CA ASP A 80 17.91 -10.20 -26.36
C ASP A 80 17.51 -9.85 -24.92
N MET A 81 17.64 -8.60 -24.48
CA MET A 81 17.20 -8.13 -23.15
C MET A 81 15.67 -8.13 -23.00
N LEU A 82 14.91 -7.75 -24.03
CA LEU A 82 13.45 -7.82 -24.02
C LEU A 82 12.97 -9.28 -24.02
N SER A 83 13.66 -10.14 -24.77
CA SER A 83 13.42 -11.59 -24.81
C SER A 83 13.75 -12.27 -23.47
N ASP A 84 14.91 -11.94 -22.86
CA ASP A 84 15.37 -12.44 -21.56
C ASP A 84 14.47 -11.96 -20.42
N ALA A 85 13.97 -10.72 -20.49
CA ALA A 85 12.97 -10.19 -19.55
C ALA A 85 11.55 -10.76 -19.80
N LYS A 86 11.37 -11.64 -20.80
CA LYS A 86 10.09 -12.20 -21.26
C LYS A 86 9.04 -11.14 -21.62
N ILE A 87 9.45 -9.94 -22.01
CA ILE A 87 8.54 -8.88 -22.43
C ILE A 87 8.25 -9.05 -23.92
N GLY A 88 7.42 -10.05 -24.21
CA GLY A 88 6.88 -10.28 -25.55
C GLY A 88 5.72 -9.33 -25.90
N PRO A 89 5.30 -9.29 -27.18
CA PRO A 89 4.14 -8.51 -27.63
C PRO A 89 2.86 -8.86 -26.85
N GLU A 90 2.71 -10.12 -26.43
CA GLU A 90 1.61 -10.57 -25.57
C GLU A 90 1.63 -9.93 -24.16
N LEU A 91 2.82 -9.71 -23.60
CA LEU A 91 2.97 -9.08 -22.29
C LEU A 91 2.61 -7.59 -22.38
N ILE A 92 3.04 -6.92 -23.44
CA ILE A 92 2.70 -5.52 -23.73
C ILE A 92 1.19 -5.36 -23.99
N GLU A 93 0.58 -6.30 -24.72
CA GLU A 93 -0.86 -6.30 -24.97
C GLU A 93 -1.66 -6.56 -23.68
N SER A 94 -1.22 -7.51 -22.86
CA SER A 94 -1.84 -7.80 -21.55
C SER A 94 -1.71 -6.63 -20.57
N LEU A 95 -0.56 -5.94 -20.56
CA LEU A 95 -0.33 -4.75 -19.77
C LEU A 95 -1.21 -3.59 -20.25
N GLY A 96 -1.30 -3.39 -21.57
CA GLY A 96 -2.19 -2.41 -22.18
C GLY A 96 -3.67 -2.68 -21.86
N SER A 97 -4.09 -3.95 -21.89
CA SER A 97 -5.43 -4.38 -21.48
C SER A 97 -5.67 -4.15 -19.99
N GLY A 98 -4.68 -4.44 -19.14
CA GLY A 98 -4.73 -4.19 -17.69
C GLY A 98 -4.87 -2.71 -17.36
N LEU A 99 -4.08 -1.85 -18.02
CA LEU A 99 -4.13 -0.40 -17.85
C LEU A 99 -5.47 0.19 -18.33
N ARG A 100 -6.02 -0.32 -19.44
CA ARG A 100 -7.37 0.07 -19.91
C ARG A 100 -8.45 -0.33 -18.91
N LYS A 101 -8.43 -1.58 -18.41
CA LYS A 101 -9.38 -2.03 -17.37
C LYS A 101 -9.27 -1.22 -16.09
N MET A 102 -8.05 -0.82 -15.71
CA MET A 102 -7.84 0.03 -14.54
C MET A 102 -8.41 1.44 -14.77
N SER A 103 -8.22 2.02 -15.97
CA SER A 103 -8.83 3.28 -16.38
C SER A 103 -10.36 3.23 -16.34
N ASP A 104 -10.96 2.16 -16.88
CA ASP A 104 -12.41 1.96 -16.89
C ASP A 104 -12.97 1.81 -15.46
N ASN A 105 -12.24 1.10 -14.59
CA ASN A 105 -12.62 0.95 -13.19
C ASN A 105 -12.48 2.27 -12.41
N ALA A 106 -11.44 3.05 -12.68
CA ALA A 106 -11.28 4.38 -12.09
C ALA A 106 -12.39 5.35 -12.53
N ALA A 107 -12.79 5.31 -13.81
CA ALA A 107 -13.93 6.08 -14.31
C ALA A 107 -15.24 5.69 -13.62
N LYS A 108 -15.49 4.39 -13.42
CA LYS A 108 -16.66 3.91 -12.67
C LYS A 108 -16.64 4.31 -11.19
N ILE A 109 -15.46 4.39 -10.57
CA ILE A 109 -15.32 4.90 -9.20
C ILE A 109 -15.63 6.40 -9.16
N ALA A 110 -15.17 7.18 -10.15
CA ALA A 110 -15.52 8.58 -10.28
C ALA A 110 -17.04 8.77 -10.45
N ASP A 111 -17.69 7.98 -11.30
CA ASP A 111 -19.17 7.98 -11.47
C ASP A 111 -19.90 7.54 -10.19
N MET A 112 -19.34 6.62 -9.40
CA MET A 112 -19.87 6.23 -8.09
C MET A 112 -19.67 7.33 -7.03
N THR A 113 -18.75 8.27 -7.24
CA THR A 113 -18.52 9.39 -6.33
C THR A 113 -19.64 10.44 -6.49
N ASP A 114 -20.25 10.55 -7.67
CA ASP A 114 -21.51 11.27 -7.89
C ASP A 114 -22.72 10.60 -7.20
N ALA A 115 -22.65 9.31 -6.84
CA ALA A 115 -23.65 8.63 -6.02
C ALA A 115 -23.60 9.01 -4.52
N GLY A 116 -22.70 9.92 -4.11
CA GLY A 116 -22.70 10.53 -2.77
C GLY A 116 -23.99 11.31 -2.45
N VAL A 117 -24.72 11.79 -3.48
CA VAL A 117 -26.03 12.44 -3.31
C VAL A 117 -27.09 11.45 -2.81
N VAL A 118 -27.07 10.20 -3.30
CA VAL A 118 -28.01 9.15 -2.88
C VAL A 118 -27.74 8.68 -1.45
N THR A 119 -26.47 8.70 -1.01
CA THR A 119 -26.11 8.32 0.36
C THR A 119 -26.56 9.38 1.38
N ASN A 120 -26.42 10.68 1.06
CA ASN A 120 -26.92 11.76 1.90
C ASN A 120 -28.47 11.77 1.98
N GLU A 121 -29.15 11.48 0.87
CA GLU A 121 -30.61 11.37 0.85
C GLU A 121 -31.10 10.14 1.63
N TYR A 122 -30.41 9.00 1.54
CA TYR A 122 -30.69 7.81 2.34
C TYR A 122 -30.47 8.05 3.85
N VAL A 123 -29.36 8.70 4.23
CA VAL A 123 -29.10 9.10 5.63
C VAL A 123 -30.13 10.11 6.12
N GLY A 124 -30.53 11.07 5.28
CA GLY A 124 -31.60 12.02 5.57
C GLY A 124 -32.94 11.33 5.80
N ASN A 125 -33.32 10.38 4.94
CA ASN A 125 -34.53 9.60 5.06
C ASN A 125 -34.51 8.68 6.30
N LEU A 126 -33.37 8.07 6.63
CA LEU A 126 -33.20 7.31 7.87
C LEU A 126 -33.34 8.20 9.12
N LYS A 127 -32.79 9.40 9.10
CA LYS A 127 -32.92 10.37 10.20
C LYS A 127 -34.38 10.82 10.39
N ASN A 128 -35.08 11.08 9.28
CA ASN A 128 -36.50 11.42 9.31
C ASN A 128 -37.36 10.26 9.82
N ALA A 129 -37.08 9.03 9.38
CA ALA A 129 -37.76 7.83 9.88
C ALA A 129 -37.52 7.63 11.38
N ALA A 130 -36.29 7.84 11.86
CA ALA A 130 -35.96 7.77 13.28
C ALA A 130 -36.71 8.83 14.11
N ALA A 131 -36.84 10.05 13.59
CA ALA A 131 -37.63 11.11 14.23
C ALA A 131 -39.13 10.75 14.29
N SER A 132 -39.71 10.24 13.20
CA SER A 132 -41.10 9.77 13.19
C SER A 132 -41.34 8.60 14.15
N ALA A 133 -40.38 7.68 14.29
CA ALA A 133 -40.46 6.59 15.25
C ALA A 133 -40.41 7.08 16.71
N ALA A 134 -39.60 8.11 17.00
CA ALA A 134 -39.57 8.76 18.30
C ALA A 134 -40.90 9.47 18.62
N GLU A 135 -41.48 10.19 17.65
CA GLU A 135 -42.78 10.84 17.76
C GLU A 135 -43.91 9.82 18.03
N LEU A 136 -43.88 8.66 17.34
CA LEU A 136 -44.80 7.56 17.59
C LEU A 136 -44.66 7.00 19.01
N ASN A 137 -43.45 6.84 19.53
CA ASN A 137 -43.24 6.40 20.92
C ASN A 137 -43.86 7.38 21.93
N ILE A 138 -43.71 8.69 21.69
CA ILE A 138 -44.35 9.74 22.50
C ILE A 138 -45.88 9.66 22.41
N SER A 139 -46.42 9.46 21.20
CA SER A 139 -47.86 9.26 20.99
C SER A 139 -48.36 8.01 21.72
N TYR A 140 -47.65 6.88 21.63
CA TYR A 140 -47.97 5.66 22.36
C TYR A 140 -47.95 5.84 23.88
N LYS A 141 -46.95 6.54 24.43
CA LYS A 141 -46.92 6.88 25.87
C LYS A 141 -48.11 7.75 26.27
N THR A 142 -48.44 8.74 25.46
CA THR A 142 -49.61 9.61 25.67
C THR A 142 -50.91 8.81 25.63
N THR A 143 -51.07 7.93 24.64
CA THR A 143 -52.24 7.06 24.51
C THR A 143 -52.32 6.05 25.64
N ALA A 144 -51.20 5.46 26.05
CA ALA A 144 -51.14 4.54 27.18
C ALA A 144 -51.56 5.24 28.48
N GLY A 145 -51.06 6.47 28.74
CA GLY A 145 -51.49 7.28 29.88
C GLY A 145 -52.98 7.66 29.82
N ALA A 146 -53.51 7.98 28.64
CA ALA A 146 -54.94 8.23 28.45
C ALA A 146 -55.78 6.96 28.67
N LEU A 147 -55.28 5.79 28.27
CA LEU A 147 -55.92 4.49 28.51
C LEU A 147 -55.89 4.10 29.99
N GLU A 148 -54.81 4.43 30.70
CA GLU A 148 -54.73 4.29 32.16
C GLU A 148 -55.77 5.17 32.85
N GLY A 149 -55.87 6.45 32.47
CA GLY A 149 -56.92 7.35 32.99
C GLY A 149 -58.34 6.89 32.63
N LEU A 150 -58.51 6.26 31.47
CA LEU A 150 -59.78 5.64 31.09
C LEU A 150 -60.09 4.38 31.92
N ALA A 151 -59.09 3.55 32.18
CA ALA A 151 -59.23 2.35 33.02
C ALA A 151 -59.49 2.73 34.48
N GLU A 152 -58.91 3.83 34.96
CA GLU A 152 -59.12 4.37 36.30
C GLU A 152 -60.52 4.99 36.45
N SER A 153 -61.00 5.73 35.44
CA SER A 153 -62.38 6.22 35.39
C SER A 153 -63.41 5.10 35.17
N ALA A 154 -63.06 4.04 34.44
CA ALA A 154 -63.88 2.83 34.33
C ALA A 154 -63.94 2.05 35.65
N LYS A 155 -62.87 2.07 36.46
CA LYS A 155 -62.86 1.53 37.84
C LYS A 155 -63.74 2.35 38.78
N ALA A 156 -63.91 3.66 38.53
CA ALA A 156 -64.78 4.53 39.30
C ALA A 156 -66.28 4.38 38.93
N LEU A 157 -66.59 3.78 37.77
CA LEU A 157 -67.94 3.32 37.43
C LEU A 157 -68.18 1.95 38.08
N ASP A 158 -69.03 1.92 39.10
CA ASP A 158 -69.47 0.70 39.81
C ASP A 158 -70.13 -0.31 38.84
N PHE A 159 -69.34 -1.29 38.37
CA PHE A 159 -69.79 -2.36 37.48
C PHE A 159 -70.12 -3.62 38.28
N THR A 160 -71.31 -3.64 38.85
CA THR A 160 -71.93 -4.78 39.53
C THR A 160 -72.52 -5.77 38.52
N SER A 161 -71.69 -6.53 37.80
CA SER A 161 -72.08 -7.82 37.19
C SER A 161 -70.89 -8.53 36.53
N SER A 162 -70.70 -9.80 36.91
CA SER A 162 -70.01 -10.96 36.27
C SER A 162 -68.93 -10.82 35.16
N ASP A 163 -68.90 -9.80 34.31
CA ASP A 163 -67.94 -9.67 33.19
C ASP A 163 -66.59 -9.01 33.58
N SER A 164 -66.49 -8.48 34.81
CA SER A 164 -65.31 -7.79 35.33
C SER A 164 -64.04 -8.65 35.36
N GLN A 165 -64.16 -9.97 35.55
CA GLN A 165 -62.98 -10.87 35.54
C GLN A 165 -62.38 -11.07 34.14
N ALA A 166 -63.22 -11.15 33.10
CA ALA A 166 -62.75 -11.27 31.72
C ALA A 166 -62.06 -9.98 31.27
N TYR A 167 -62.64 -8.82 31.62
CA TYR A 167 -62.05 -7.52 31.31
C TYR A 167 -60.72 -7.27 32.05
N THR A 168 -60.63 -7.66 33.33
CA THR A 168 -59.38 -7.56 34.10
C THR A 168 -58.30 -8.50 33.55
N GLY A 169 -58.69 -9.68 33.04
CA GLY A 169 -57.80 -10.59 32.33
C GLY A 169 -57.24 -9.98 31.05
N GLU A 170 -58.10 -9.35 30.25
CA GLU A 170 -57.67 -8.73 28.99
C GLU A 170 -56.81 -7.47 29.24
N LEU A 171 -57.09 -6.69 30.28
CA LEU A 171 -56.21 -5.59 30.71
C LEU A 171 -54.82 -6.06 31.14
N ARG A 172 -54.72 -7.18 31.87
CA ARG A 172 -53.41 -7.80 32.19
C ARG A 172 -52.68 -8.28 30.95
N ARG A 173 -53.40 -8.83 29.98
CA ARG A 173 -52.82 -9.27 28.70
C ARG A 173 -52.33 -8.08 27.87
N ILE A 174 -53.08 -6.98 27.83
CA ILE A 174 -52.68 -5.73 27.19
C ILE A 174 -51.45 -5.13 27.88
N SER A 175 -51.42 -5.12 29.21
CA SER A 175 -50.27 -4.66 29.98
C SER A 175 -49.01 -5.49 29.69
N GLY A 176 -49.10 -6.82 29.69
CA GLY A 176 -47.97 -7.69 29.33
C GLY A 176 -47.52 -7.52 27.86
N ASN A 177 -48.47 -7.31 26.94
CA ASN A 177 -48.15 -7.03 25.55
C ASN A 177 -47.46 -5.66 25.39
N LEU A 178 -47.87 -4.63 26.13
CA LEU A 178 -47.20 -3.32 26.13
C LEU A 178 -45.78 -3.44 26.67
N GLU A 179 -45.57 -4.23 27.72
CA GLU A 179 -44.24 -4.46 28.29
C GLU A 179 -43.31 -5.18 27.30
N ALA A 180 -43.81 -6.23 26.65
CA ALA A 180 -43.10 -6.95 25.59
C ALA A 180 -42.80 -6.06 24.37
N LEU A 181 -43.75 -5.20 23.99
CA LEU A 181 -43.59 -4.28 22.87
C LEU A 181 -42.58 -3.18 23.18
N ASN A 182 -42.54 -2.69 24.41
CA ASN A 182 -41.57 -1.71 24.86
C ASN A 182 -40.15 -2.29 24.87
N ALA A 183 -39.99 -3.53 25.35
CA ALA A 183 -38.72 -4.25 25.30
C ALA A 183 -38.24 -4.48 23.85
N ALA A 184 -39.16 -4.87 22.94
CA ALA A 184 -38.84 -5.00 21.53
C ALA A 184 -38.45 -3.66 20.89
N TYR A 185 -39.10 -2.56 21.29
CA TYR A 185 -38.76 -1.21 20.82
C TYR A 185 -37.38 -0.78 21.29
N GLU A 186 -37.03 -1.04 22.54
CA GLU A 186 -35.72 -0.71 23.10
C GLU A 186 -34.62 -1.48 22.37
N LEU A 187 -34.87 -2.76 22.08
CA LEU A 187 -33.96 -3.62 21.30
C LEU A 187 -33.82 -3.15 19.84
N GLN A 188 -34.92 -2.73 19.21
CA GLN A 188 -34.93 -2.13 17.87
C GLN A 188 -34.15 -0.81 17.84
N LEU A 189 -34.30 0.03 18.86
CA LEU A 189 -33.63 1.32 18.95
C LEU A 189 -32.12 1.13 19.15
N GLN A 190 -31.74 0.14 19.97
CA GLN A 190 -30.35 -0.26 20.14
C GLN A 190 -29.74 -0.79 18.84
N ALA A 191 -30.44 -1.68 18.13
CA ALA A 191 -30.01 -2.20 16.83
C ALA A 191 -29.90 -1.09 15.78
N THR A 192 -30.83 -0.13 15.78
CA THR A 192 -30.82 1.01 14.86
C THR A 192 -29.64 1.95 15.16
N ASN A 193 -29.34 2.21 16.43
CA ASN A 193 -28.15 2.97 16.82
C ASN A 193 -26.86 2.26 16.38
N GLN A 194 -26.78 0.95 16.60
CA GLN A 194 -25.61 0.15 16.21
C GLN A 194 -25.44 0.12 14.68
N GLN A 195 -26.54 0.05 13.93
CA GLN A 195 -26.56 0.17 12.48
C GLN A 195 -26.10 1.56 12.03
N ALA A 196 -26.56 2.63 12.69
CA ALA A 196 -26.15 4.00 12.38
C ALA A 196 -24.65 4.20 12.61
N GLU A 197 -24.11 3.69 13.72
CA GLU A 197 -22.68 3.74 14.05
C GLU A 197 -21.84 2.96 13.04
N SER A 198 -22.27 1.76 12.66
CA SER A 198 -21.65 0.96 11.60
C SER A 198 -21.66 1.70 10.26
N SER A 199 -22.78 2.36 9.92
CA SER A 199 -22.90 3.11 8.67
C SER A 199 -21.99 4.34 8.63
N ALA A 200 -21.84 5.03 9.77
CA ALA A 200 -20.91 6.15 9.90
C ALA A 200 -19.45 5.70 9.75
N ARG A 201 -19.07 4.56 10.37
CA ARG A 201 -17.73 3.97 10.19
C ARG A 201 -17.46 3.55 8.74
N PHE A 202 -18.46 3.01 8.05
CA PHE A 202 -18.34 2.65 6.65
C PHE A 202 -18.07 3.88 5.78
N GLN A 203 -18.80 4.98 6.00
CA GLN A 203 -18.54 6.24 5.29
C GLN A 203 -17.11 6.75 5.50
N GLN A 204 -16.63 6.79 6.76
CA GLN A 204 -15.25 7.21 7.03
C GLN A 204 -14.22 6.30 6.37
N THR A 205 -14.45 4.98 6.40
CA THR A 205 -13.54 4.02 5.76
C THR A 205 -13.55 4.16 4.24
N TYR A 206 -14.71 4.46 3.66
CA TYR A 206 -14.86 4.69 2.23
C TYR A 206 -14.21 6.00 1.78
N GLU A 207 -14.35 7.10 2.53
CA GLU A 207 -13.65 8.35 2.28
C GLU A 207 -12.12 8.16 2.34
N ALA A 208 -11.63 7.49 3.37
CA ALA A 208 -10.21 7.18 3.51
C ALA A 208 -9.70 6.27 2.37
N PHE A 209 -10.52 5.35 1.89
CA PHE A 209 -10.21 4.52 0.73
C PHE A 209 -10.10 5.37 -0.54
N LEU A 210 -11.07 6.25 -0.81
CA LEU A 210 -11.03 7.15 -1.98
C LEU A 210 -9.84 8.10 -1.94
N GLU A 211 -9.50 8.64 -0.78
CA GLU A 211 -8.32 9.51 -0.60
C GLU A 211 -7.02 8.76 -0.91
N ASN A 212 -6.86 7.54 -0.38
CA ASN A 212 -5.70 6.70 -0.67
C ASN A 212 -5.62 6.31 -2.15
N LEU A 213 -6.76 6.05 -2.79
CA LEU A 213 -6.82 5.69 -4.21
C LEU A 213 -6.47 6.89 -5.10
N GLY A 214 -6.94 8.09 -4.74
CA GLY A 214 -6.55 9.35 -5.39
C GLY A 214 -5.05 9.62 -5.28
N ALA A 215 -4.49 9.53 -4.07
CA ALA A 215 -3.05 9.70 -3.83
C ALA A 215 -2.20 8.63 -4.57
N SER A 216 -2.70 7.39 -4.67
CA SER A 216 -2.03 6.34 -5.42
C SER A 216 -2.12 6.57 -6.95
N SER A 217 -3.23 7.12 -7.44
CA SER A 217 -3.40 7.50 -8.85
C SER A 217 -2.43 8.61 -9.25
N GLU A 218 -2.31 9.66 -8.43
CA GLU A 218 -1.36 10.75 -8.64
C GLU A 218 0.09 10.25 -8.67
N LYS A 219 0.46 9.38 -7.72
CA LYS A 219 1.78 8.72 -7.73
C LYS A 219 2.01 7.85 -8.96
N THR A 220 0.98 7.17 -9.46
CA THR A 220 1.07 6.34 -10.67
C THR A 220 1.27 7.21 -11.92
N LEU A 221 0.59 8.36 -12.00
CA LEU A 221 0.80 9.34 -13.07
C LEU A 221 2.21 9.94 -13.04
N ALA A 222 2.69 10.34 -11.86
CA ALA A 222 4.06 10.85 -11.69
C ALA A 222 5.11 9.78 -12.04
N TYR A 223 4.88 8.52 -11.68
CA TYR A 223 5.75 7.41 -12.04
C TYR A 223 5.77 7.17 -13.56
N LYS A 224 4.62 7.25 -14.23
CA LYS A 224 4.53 7.18 -15.69
C LYS A 224 5.35 8.30 -16.35
N GLU A 225 5.20 9.54 -15.87
CA GLU A 225 5.94 10.70 -16.41
C GLU A 225 7.46 10.54 -16.22
N GLN A 226 7.89 9.99 -15.08
CA GLN A 226 9.30 9.65 -14.85
C GLN A 226 9.80 8.54 -15.79
N LEU A 227 8.97 7.53 -16.09
CA LEU A 227 9.29 6.50 -17.06
C LEU A 227 9.39 7.04 -18.49
N ASP A 228 8.48 7.92 -18.89
CA ASP A 228 8.54 8.59 -20.20
C ASP A 228 9.83 9.44 -20.29
N THR A 229 10.15 10.20 -19.24
CA THR A 229 11.39 10.99 -19.18
C THR A 229 12.64 10.11 -19.22
N LEU A 230 12.63 8.96 -18.52
CA LEU A 230 13.73 8.00 -18.55
C LEU A 230 13.90 7.42 -19.95
N THR A 231 12.79 7.08 -20.61
CA THR A 231 12.78 6.59 -21.99
C THR A 231 13.38 7.62 -22.95
N ASP A 232 13.01 8.89 -22.83
CA ASP A 232 13.58 9.98 -23.62
C ASP A 232 15.08 10.16 -23.37
N ARG A 233 15.51 10.07 -22.12
CA ARG A 233 16.94 10.15 -21.76
C ARG A 233 17.73 8.99 -22.34
N VAL A 234 17.20 7.77 -22.27
CA VAL A 234 17.82 6.59 -22.86
C VAL A 234 17.89 6.72 -24.39
N ALA A 235 16.83 7.21 -25.04
CA ALA A 235 16.81 7.47 -26.48
C ALA A 235 17.83 8.55 -26.89
N ALA A 236 17.94 9.63 -26.12
CA ALA A 236 18.94 10.68 -26.33
C ALA A 236 20.37 10.16 -26.14
N LEU A 237 20.60 9.33 -25.12
CA LEU A 237 21.87 8.66 -24.87
C LEU A 237 22.27 7.81 -26.08
N ASN A 238 21.35 6.97 -26.56
CA ASN A 238 21.56 6.11 -27.73
C ASN A 238 21.85 6.92 -29.00
N LYS A 239 21.24 8.10 -29.15
CA LYS A 239 21.53 9.01 -30.27
C LYS A 239 22.93 9.62 -30.18
N VAL A 240 23.38 10.00 -28.98
CA VAL A 240 24.74 10.52 -28.76
C VAL A 240 25.78 9.43 -28.99
N TYR A 241 25.54 8.21 -28.49
CA TYR A 241 26.40 7.06 -28.74
C TYR A 241 26.44 6.69 -30.23
N GLY A 242 25.30 6.67 -30.92
CA GLY A 242 25.25 6.44 -32.36
C GLY A 242 25.98 7.51 -33.18
N ASN A 243 25.88 8.78 -32.77
CA ASN A 243 26.61 9.88 -33.40
C ASN A 243 28.12 9.82 -33.13
N MET A 244 28.55 9.45 -31.92
CA MET A 244 29.97 9.25 -31.61
C MET A 244 30.56 8.03 -32.34
N LEU A 245 29.80 6.95 -32.48
CA LEU A 245 30.21 5.74 -33.18
C LEU A 245 30.34 5.99 -34.69
N ASN A 246 29.38 6.72 -35.29
CA ASN A 246 29.49 7.18 -36.67
C ASN A 246 30.69 8.12 -36.87
N ALA A 247 30.93 9.06 -35.93
CA ALA A 247 32.07 9.97 -35.99
C ALA A 247 33.43 9.27 -35.83
N MET A 248 33.51 8.19 -35.03
CA MET A 248 34.71 7.36 -34.94
C MET A 248 34.91 6.49 -36.18
N SER A 249 33.83 5.97 -36.78
CA SER A 249 33.91 5.18 -38.02
C SER A 249 34.25 5.99 -39.28
N GLN A 250 33.97 7.31 -39.29
CA GLN A 250 34.31 8.20 -40.40
C GLN A 250 35.74 8.75 -40.33
N ASN A 251 36.41 8.63 -39.18
CA ASN A 251 37.78 9.13 -38.95
C ASN A 251 38.83 8.00 -38.88
N ALA A 252 38.45 6.76 -39.20
CA ALA A 252 39.32 5.61 -39.40
C ALA A 252 39.29 5.18 -40.88
#